data_AF-A0A6A5GLE0-F1
#
_entry.id   AF-A0A6A5GLE0-F1
#
_cell.length_a   1.000
_cell.length_b   1.000
_cell.length_c   1.000
_cell.angle_alpha   90.00
_cell.angle_beta   90.00
_cell.angle_gamma   90.00
#
_symmetry.space_group_name_H-M   'P 1'
#
loop_
_entity.id
_entity.type
_entity.pdbx_description
1 polymer ?
#
loop_
_entity_poly.entity_id
_entity_poly.type
_entity_poly.pdbx_seq_one_letter_code
_entity_poly.pdbx_strand_id
1 'polypeptide(L)'
;MEYSKNMKRIGKDWTVIETCPSSSKTNIFSTDPISTTSELITHFQRIYRKVNFSLRFENVDMGEHGLYKWKFLAQARMIALVDSNIYPFHIQEFQSMLRPHQELYIDSGSVELENAPKVRKITIKTSQYFIPNKFKNYKCEHLEVLKYSMNYNDPVDFINNWLAGEHKSLKTFTLHDVDEKWVTVLLKLDECDEGPKCYKRGSKIIEFNSSRIVFSNGRMATVNFTDTGVLIFVVCD
;
A
#
# COMPACT_ATOMS: atom_id res chain seq x y z
N MET A 1 34.47 -8.88 -7.79
CA MET A 1 34.01 -9.11 -6.40
C MET A 1 33.61 -10.57 -6.30
N GLU A 2 34.13 -11.30 -5.32
CA GLU A 2 33.93 -12.74 -5.23
C GLU A 2 32.93 -13.06 -4.12
N TYR A 3 31.88 -13.82 -4.47
CA TYR A 3 30.88 -14.29 -3.52
C TYR A 3 31.36 -15.60 -2.92
N SER A 4 31.34 -15.73 -1.59
CA SER A 4 31.57 -17.02 -0.95
C SER A 4 30.27 -17.82 -0.93
N LYS A 5 30.29 -19.03 -1.48
CA LYS A 5 29.14 -19.95 -1.49
C LYS A 5 29.36 -21.07 -0.49
N ASN A 6 28.38 -21.34 0.36
CA ASN A 6 28.41 -22.45 1.29
C ASN A 6 27.07 -23.15 1.32
N MET A 7 27.07 -24.48 1.37
CA MET A 7 25.84 -25.26 1.52
C MET A 7 25.58 -25.52 3.01
N LYS A 8 24.39 -25.19 3.50
CA LYS A 8 23.97 -25.43 4.89
C LYS A 8 22.56 -25.98 4.94
N ARG A 9 22.32 -26.84 5.93
CA ARG A 9 20.99 -27.34 6.22
C ARG A 9 20.20 -26.32 7.04
N ILE A 10 19.04 -25.91 6.54
CA ILE A 10 18.09 -25.04 7.24
C ILE A 10 16.77 -25.80 7.33
N GLY A 11 16.36 -26.17 8.55
CA GLY A 11 15.25 -27.10 8.73
C GLY A 11 15.50 -28.45 8.07
N LYS A 12 14.61 -28.80 7.13
CA LYS A 12 14.70 -30.04 6.35
C LYS A 12 15.42 -29.88 5.02
N ASP A 13 15.66 -28.65 4.56
CA ASP A 13 16.21 -28.37 3.24
C ASP A 13 17.72 -28.13 3.26
N TRP A 14 18.39 -28.51 2.16
CA TRP A 14 19.78 -28.13 1.91
C TRP A 14 19.79 -26.86 1.08
N THR A 15 20.31 -25.80 1.69
CA THR A 15 20.28 -24.46 1.12
C THR A 15 21.69 -24.01 0.72
N VAL A 16 21.78 -23.27 -0.38
CA VAL A 16 23.02 -22.59 -0.76
C VAL A 16 22.95 -21.17 -0.22
N ILE A 17 23.95 -20.80 0.57
CA ILE A 17 24.10 -19.46 1.14
C ILE A 17 25.23 -18.78 0.40
N GLU A 18 24.92 -17.66 -0.25
CA GLU A 18 25.90 -16.79 -0.87
C GLU A 18 26.02 -15.49 -0.09
N THR A 19 27.23 -15.21 0.38
CA THR A 19 27.55 -13.98 1.10
C THR A 19 28.55 -13.16 0.29
N CYS A 20 28.29 -11.86 0.17
CA CYS A 20 29.22 -10.90 -0.41
C CYS A 20 29.86 -10.10 0.72
N PRO A 21 31.18 -10.18 0.93
CA PRO A 21 31.84 -9.50 2.06
C PRO A 21 31.63 -7.97 2.07
N SER A 22 31.42 -7.36 0.91
CA SER A 22 31.17 -5.92 0.75
C SER A 22 29.69 -5.54 0.86
N SER A 23 28.80 -6.48 1.16
CA SER A 23 27.35 -6.26 1.25
C SER A 23 26.80 -6.82 2.55
N SER A 24 25.82 -6.13 3.14
CA SER A 24 25.01 -6.69 4.22
C SER A 24 23.96 -7.71 3.73
N LYS A 25 23.91 -7.98 2.42
CA LYS A 25 22.97 -8.92 1.80
C LYS A 25 23.54 -10.34 1.82
N THR A 26 22.72 -11.27 2.31
CA THR A 26 22.95 -12.71 2.23
C THR A 26 21.87 -13.30 1.34
N ASN A 27 22.25 -14.00 0.28
CA ASN A 27 21.32 -14.71 -0.58
C ASN A 27 21.21 -16.16 -0.11
N ILE A 28 19.99 -16.68 -0.03
CA ILE A 28 19.73 -18.07 0.35
C ILE A 28 18.89 -18.69 -0.76
N PHE A 29 19.40 -19.74 -1.36
CA PHE A 29 18.72 -20.51 -2.41
C PHE A 29 18.23 -21.83 -1.79
N SER A 30 16.95 -22.12 -1.97
CA SER A 30 16.25 -23.23 -1.32
C SER A 30 15.25 -23.85 -2.29
N THR A 31 15.11 -25.17 -2.22
CA THR A 31 14.10 -25.92 -2.97
C THR A 31 12.73 -25.90 -2.28
N ASP A 32 12.71 -25.63 -0.97
CA ASP A 32 11.51 -25.41 -0.17
C ASP A 32 11.58 -24.04 0.52
N PRO A 33 11.32 -22.93 -0.20
CA PRO A 33 11.48 -21.58 0.31
C PRO A 33 10.54 -21.28 1.49
N ILE A 34 9.36 -21.89 1.55
CA ILE A 34 8.40 -21.69 2.66
C ILE A 34 8.93 -22.28 3.96
N SER A 35 9.40 -23.52 3.91
CA SER A 35 9.95 -24.20 5.09
C SER A 35 11.23 -23.51 5.55
N THR A 36 12.14 -23.20 4.62
CA THR A 36 13.40 -22.51 4.90
C THR A 36 13.17 -21.14 5.54
N THR A 37 12.31 -20.30 4.95
CA THR A 37 12.00 -18.98 5.53
C THR A 37 11.31 -19.10 6.89
N SER A 38 10.45 -20.10 7.09
CA SER A 38 9.79 -20.36 8.38
C SER A 38 10.79 -20.66 9.49
N GLU A 39 11.78 -21.50 9.20
CA GLU A 39 12.83 -21.87 10.15
C GLU A 39 13.75 -20.70 10.45
N LEU A 40 14.09 -19.89 9.43
CA LEU A 40 14.87 -18.67 9.61
C LEU A 40 14.17 -17.66 10.53
N ILE A 41 12.89 -17.35 10.28
CA ILE A 41 12.14 -16.42 11.13
C ILE A 41 12.04 -16.97 12.55
N THR A 42 11.74 -18.26 12.71
CA THR A 42 11.68 -18.91 14.02
C THR A 42 13.02 -18.81 14.75
N HIS A 43 14.14 -19.01 14.04
CA HIS A 43 15.48 -18.89 14.59
C HIS A 43 15.78 -17.46 15.04
N PHE A 44 15.49 -16.45 14.21
CA PHE A 44 15.67 -15.04 14.58
C PHE A 44 14.83 -14.66 15.79
N GLN A 45 13.59 -15.13 15.88
CA GLN A 45 12.70 -14.87 17.01
C GLN A 45 13.20 -15.49 18.33
N ARG A 46 14.01 -16.56 18.27
CA ARG A 46 14.65 -17.13 19.46
C ARG A 46 15.83 -16.31 19.96
N ILE A 47 16.55 -15.66 19.05
CA ILE A 47 17.76 -14.87 19.38
C ILE A 47 17.38 -13.45 19.79
N TYR A 48 16.46 -12.84 19.05
CA TYR A 48 16.12 -11.43 19.22
C TYR A 48 14.79 -11.26 19.94
N ARG A 49 14.78 -10.38 20.96
CA ARG A 49 13.59 -10.06 21.76
C ARG A 49 12.43 -9.51 20.92
N LYS A 50 12.74 -8.81 19.82
CA LYS A 50 11.77 -8.30 18.84
C LYS A 50 12.36 -8.47 17.44
N VAL A 51 11.60 -9.09 16.56
CA VAL A 51 11.95 -9.23 15.14
C VAL A 51 10.89 -8.48 14.34
N ASN A 52 11.34 -7.55 13.50
CA ASN A 52 10.49 -6.87 12.53
C ASN A 52 10.99 -7.23 11.14
N PHE A 53 10.08 -7.64 10.27
CA PHE A 53 10.43 -8.07 8.92
C PHE A 53 9.33 -7.70 7.93
N SER A 54 9.74 -7.63 6.68
CA SER A 54 8.87 -7.43 5.52
C SER A 54 8.96 -8.66 4.63
N LEU A 55 7.87 -8.99 3.96
CA LEU A 55 7.79 -10.05 2.96
C LEU A 55 7.62 -9.42 1.59
N ARG A 56 8.38 -9.91 0.61
CA ARG A 56 8.23 -9.56 -0.79
C ARG A 56 8.08 -10.85 -1.59
N PHE A 57 6.96 -10.98 -2.27
CA PHE A 57 6.69 -12.00 -3.26
C PHE A 57 6.89 -11.35 -4.63
N GLU A 58 7.66 -12.00 -5.49
CA GLU A 58 8.05 -11.45 -6.79
C GLU A 58 7.92 -12.51 -7.85
N ASN A 59 7.01 -12.29 -8.82
CA ASN A 59 6.65 -13.26 -9.85
C ASN A 59 6.21 -14.61 -9.25
N VAL A 60 5.29 -14.56 -8.26
CA VAL A 60 4.78 -15.73 -7.55
C VAL A 60 3.26 -15.79 -7.64
N ASP A 61 2.74 -16.98 -7.90
CA ASP A 61 1.33 -17.28 -7.67
C ASP A 61 1.10 -17.61 -6.20
N MET A 62 0.44 -16.69 -5.49
CA MET A 62 0.17 -16.85 -4.06
C MET A 62 -0.91 -17.90 -3.77
N GLY A 63 -1.73 -18.26 -4.75
CA GLY A 63 -2.71 -19.34 -4.62
C GLY A 63 -2.05 -20.72 -4.62
N GLU A 64 -0.95 -20.87 -5.36
CA GLU A 64 -0.19 -22.10 -5.40
C GLU A 64 0.38 -22.43 -4.01
N HIS A 65 0.20 -23.70 -3.59
CA HIS A 65 0.60 -24.20 -2.26
C HIS A 65 0.03 -23.45 -1.04
N GLY A 66 -0.98 -22.59 -1.22
CA GLY A 66 -1.61 -21.86 -0.12
C GLY A 66 -0.67 -20.87 0.58
N LEU A 67 0.25 -20.24 -0.15
CA LEU A 67 1.19 -19.23 0.38
C LEU A 67 0.49 -18.12 1.14
N TYR A 68 -0.71 -17.75 0.71
CA TYR A 68 -1.55 -16.76 1.38
C TYR A 68 -1.97 -17.15 2.82
N LYS A 69 -1.90 -18.44 3.19
CA LYS A 69 -2.18 -18.95 4.55
C LYS A 69 -0.92 -19.04 5.42
N TRP A 70 0.24 -18.65 4.90
CA TRP A 70 1.49 -18.82 5.62
C TRP A 70 1.49 -18.04 6.94
N LYS A 71 1.77 -18.72 8.06
CA LYS A 71 1.60 -18.17 9.42
C LYS A 71 2.37 -16.87 9.69
N PHE A 72 3.49 -16.66 9.00
CA PHE A 72 4.33 -15.47 9.16
C PHE A 72 3.82 -14.27 8.36
N LEU A 73 2.89 -14.48 7.42
CA LEU A 73 2.24 -13.41 6.68
C LEU A 73 1.56 -12.42 7.63
N ALA A 74 0.84 -12.90 8.65
CA ALA A 74 0.16 -12.06 9.64
C ALA A 74 1.11 -11.34 10.63
N GLN A 75 2.40 -11.72 10.67
CA GLN A 75 3.42 -11.12 11.55
C GLN A 75 4.29 -10.10 10.82
N ALA A 76 4.34 -10.15 9.49
CA ALA A 76 5.12 -9.23 8.68
C ALA A 76 4.60 -7.80 8.86
N ARG A 77 5.49 -6.83 9.00
CA ARG A 77 5.09 -5.41 9.01
C ARG A 77 4.60 -4.97 7.65
N MET A 78 5.25 -5.44 6.58
CA MET A 78 4.92 -5.09 5.20
C MET A 78 4.86 -6.35 4.36
N ILE A 79 3.88 -6.42 3.48
CA ILE A 79 3.74 -7.47 2.46
C ILE A 79 3.75 -6.76 1.11
N ALA A 80 4.74 -7.07 0.28
CA ALA A 80 4.86 -6.60 -1.08
C ALA A 80 4.55 -7.74 -2.04
N LEU A 81 3.61 -7.50 -2.95
CA LEU A 81 3.24 -8.38 -4.06
C LEU A 81 3.72 -7.69 -5.34
N VAL A 82 4.79 -8.21 -5.93
CA VAL A 82 5.38 -7.69 -7.17
C VAL A 82 5.14 -8.73 -8.26
N ASP A 83 4.44 -8.36 -9.33
CA ASP A 83 4.06 -9.27 -10.42
C ASP A 83 3.48 -10.61 -9.93
N SER A 84 2.71 -10.55 -8.84
CA SER A 84 2.24 -11.74 -8.12
C SER A 84 0.72 -11.84 -8.23
N ASN A 85 0.22 -13.06 -8.32
CA ASN A 85 -1.21 -13.32 -8.56
C ASN A 85 -1.88 -13.92 -7.32
N ILE A 86 -3.10 -13.49 -7.04
CA ILE A 86 -4.00 -14.15 -6.08
C ILE A 86 -5.30 -14.45 -6.81
N TYR A 87 -5.62 -15.73 -7.02
CA TYR A 87 -6.86 -16.12 -7.69
C TYR A 87 -8.11 -15.60 -6.96
N PRO A 88 -9.18 -15.23 -7.68
CA PRO A 88 -10.40 -14.67 -7.10
C PRO A 88 -10.98 -15.44 -5.92
N PHE A 89 -10.99 -16.77 -5.99
CA PHE A 89 -11.52 -17.63 -4.94
C PHE A 89 -10.66 -17.68 -3.65
N HIS A 90 -9.42 -17.21 -3.70
CA HIS A 90 -8.53 -17.09 -2.54
C HIS A 90 -8.47 -15.68 -1.94
N ILE A 91 -9.00 -14.67 -2.63
CA ILE A 91 -8.89 -13.26 -2.22
C ILE A 91 -9.47 -13.01 -0.84
N GLN A 92 -10.66 -13.53 -0.56
CA GLN A 92 -11.30 -13.32 0.75
C GLN A 92 -10.49 -13.95 1.87
N GLU A 93 -9.94 -15.14 1.65
CA GLU A 93 -9.13 -15.83 2.64
C GLU A 93 -7.80 -15.11 2.86
N PHE A 94 -7.11 -14.69 1.79
CA PHE A 94 -5.92 -13.83 1.88
C PHE A 94 -6.19 -12.56 2.69
N GLN A 95 -7.27 -11.83 2.37
CA GLN A 95 -7.64 -10.61 3.08
C GLN A 95 -7.92 -10.85 4.57
N SER A 96 -8.45 -12.02 4.94
CA SER A 96 -8.68 -12.39 6.34
C SER A 96 -7.38 -12.61 7.14
N MET A 97 -6.27 -12.89 6.46
CA MET A 97 -4.95 -13.10 7.08
C MET A 97 -4.23 -11.78 7.37
N LEU A 98 -4.66 -10.70 6.73
CA LEU A 98 -4.08 -9.37 6.93
C LEU A 98 -4.52 -8.76 8.28
N ARG A 99 -3.69 -7.86 8.80
CA ARG A 99 -3.82 -7.28 10.15
C ARG A 99 -3.72 -5.75 10.10
N PRO A 100 -4.39 -5.04 11.04
CA PRO A 100 -4.48 -3.57 11.01
C PRO A 100 -3.15 -2.82 11.08
N HIS A 101 -2.09 -3.44 11.61
CA HIS A 101 -0.78 -2.79 11.74
C HIS A 101 0.07 -2.89 10.45
N GLN A 102 -0.35 -3.71 9.48
CA GLN A 102 0.47 -4.06 8.33
C GLN A 102 0.39 -3.01 7.22
N GLU A 103 1.39 -3.03 6.36
CA GLU A 103 1.42 -2.30 5.10
C GLU A 103 1.31 -3.31 3.94
N LEU A 104 0.42 -3.04 2.98
CA LEU A 104 0.26 -3.85 1.78
C LEU A 104 0.74 -3.03 0.58
N TYR A 105 1.71 -3.56 -0.15
CA TYR A 105 2.24 -2.98 -1.37
C TYR A 105 1.92 -3.92 -2.54
N ILE A 106 1.27 -3.41 -3.57
CA ILE A 106 0.91 -4.15 -4.79
C ILE A 106 1.53 -3.42 -5.97
N ASP A 107 2.33 -4.14 -6.72
CA ASP A 107 3.01 -3.66 -7.91
C ASP A 107 2.92 -4.74 -8.98
N SER A 108 1.90 -4.61 -9.82
CA SER A 108 1.54 -5.55 -10.89
C SER A 108 1.01 -6.90 -10.38
N GLY A 109 0.68 -7.76 -11.34
CA GLY A 109 -0.03 -9.01 -11.09
C GLY A 109 -1.54 -8.84 -10.92
N SER A 110 -2.20 -9.97 -10.66
CA SER A 110 -3.65 -10.09 -10.57
C SER A 110 -4.10 -10.19 -9.12
N VAL A 111 -4.26 -9.04 -8.46
CA VAL A 111 -4.72 -8.95 -7.06
C VAL A 111 -5.89 -7.98 -6.98
N GLU A 112 -7.09 -8.53 -6.79
CA GLU A 112 -8.30 -7.73 -6.59
C GLU A 112 -8.59 -7.51 -5.09
N LEU A 113 -8.87 -6.26 -4.70
CA LEU A 113 -9.14 -5.87 -3.33
C LEU A 113 -10.60 -5.38 -3.13
N GLU A 114 -11.57 -6.20 -3.53
CA GLU A 114 -12.98 -5.79 -3.56
C GLU A 114 -13.56 -5.33 -2.20
N ASN A 115 -13.14 -5.99 -1.11
CA ASN A 115 -13.53 -5.67 0.28
C ASN A 115 -12.36 -5.16 1.12
N ALA A 116 -11.39 -4.51 0.46
CA ALA A 116 -10.02 -4.24 0.88
C ALA A 116 -9.69 -4.40 2.38
N PRO A 117 -8.57 -5.09 2.65
CA PRO A 117 -8.23 -5.60 3.96
C PRO A 117 -8.05 -4.49 5.00
N LYS A 118 -8.29 -4.84 6.26
CA LYS A 118 -8.06 -3.94 7.39
C LYS A 118 -6.57 -3.88 7.69
N VAL A 119 -5.84 -3.05 6.96
CA VAL A 119 -4.39 -2.79 7.09
C VAL A 119 -4.14 -1.31 7.35
N ARG A 120 -2.94 -0.95 7.79
CA ARG A 120 -2.60 0.45 8.06
C ARG A 120 -2.46 1.24 6.75
N LYS A 121 -1.65 0.72 5.83
CA LYS A 121 -1.34 1.37 4.55
C LYS A 121 -1.55 0.40 3.40
N ILE A 122 -2.12 0.90 2.30
CA ILE A 122 -2.18 0.23 1.01
C ILE A 122 -1.45 1.11 -0.02
N THR A 123 -0.48 0.55 -0.73
CA THR A 123 0.16 1.16 -1.89
C THR A 123 -0.15 0.31 -3.12
N ILE A 124 -0.70 0.91 -4.16
CA ILE A 124 -1.01 0.27 -5.44
C ILE A 124 -0.25 1.02 -6.53
N LYS A 125 0.79 0.39 -7.08
CA LYS A 125 1.53 0.93 -8.22
C LYS A 125 0.72 0.69 -9.50
N THR A 126 0.76 -0.52 -10.06
CA THR A 126 -0.13 -0.92 -11.17
C THR A 126 -1.27 -1.78 -10.59
N SER A 127 -2.52 -1.51 -10.95
CA SER A 127 -3.60 -2.49 -10.75
C SER A 127 -4.77 -2.22 -11.69
N GLN A 128 -5.10 -3.21 -12.52
CA GLN A 128 -6.29 -3.21 -13.37
C GLN A 128 -7.61 -3.31 -12.57
N TYR A 129 -7.53 -3.61 -11.28
CA TYR A 129 -8.67 -3.75 -10.38
C TYR A 129 -8.95 -2.50 -9.55
N PHE A 130 -8.25 -1.41 -9.86
CA PHE A 130 -8.56 -0.10 -9.32
C PHE A 130 -9.89 0.39 -9.90
N ILE A 131 -10.95 0.37 -9.08
CA ILE A 131 -12.28 0.86 -9.45
C ILE A 131 -12.73 1.83 -8.34
N PRO A 132 -12.92 3.13 -8.63
CA PRO A 132 -13.30 4.16 -7.64
C PRO A 132 -14.48 3.77 -6.75
N ASN A 133 -15.50 3.13 -7.35
CA ASN A 133 -16.70 2.71 -6.63
C ASN A 133 -16.45 1.62 -5.59
N LYS A 134 -15.32 0.89 -5.68
CA LYS A 134 -14.89 -0.13 -4.70
C LYS A 134 -14.10 0.47 -3.53
N PHE A 135 -13.59 1.70 -3.66
CA PHE A 135 -12.75 2.31 -2.62
C PHE A 135 -13.43 2.57 -1.29
N LYS A 136 -14.74 2.86 -1.30
CA LYS A 136 -15.52 3.00 -0.06
C LYS A 136 -15.44 1.76 0.84
N ASN A 137 -15.06 0.60 0.28
CA ASN A 137 -14.90 -0.65 1.02
C ASN A 137 -13.50 -0.82 1.63
N TYR A 138 -12.54 0.07 1.32
CA TYR A 138 -11.17 -0.06 1.78
C TYR A 138 -11.09 0.30 3.26
N LYS A 139 -10.54 -0.59 4.07
CA LYS A 139 -10.44 -0.37 5.53
C LYS A 139 -9.00 -0.04 5.93
N CYS A 140 -8.40 0.95 5.28
CA CYS A 140 -7.05 1.42 5.59
C CYS A 140 -7.02 2.87 6.11
N GLU A 141 -5.92 3.21 6.80
CA GLU A 141 -5.66 4.58 7.26
C GLU A 141 -4.97 5.41 6.18
N HIS A 142 -4.11 4.77 5.39
CA HIS A 142 -3.32 5.41 4.35
C HIS A 142 -3.46 4.66 3.03
N LEU A 143 -3.75 5.38 1.95
CA LEU A 143 -3.85 4.83 0.61
C LEU A 143 -2.94 5.61 -0.33
N GLU A 144 -2.13 4.91 -1.11
CA GLU A 144 -1.22 5.48 -2.10
C GLU A 144 -1.41 4.77 -3.44
N VAL A 145 -1.59 5.52 -4.53
CA VAL A 145 -1.90 4.94 -5.84
C VAL A 145 -1.19 5.70 -6.97
N LEU A 146 -0.78 5.01 -8.03
CA LEU A 146 -0.31 5.67 -9.26
C LEU A 146 -1.47 5.98 -10.23
N LYS A 147 -1.44 7.17 -10.83
CA LYS A 147 -2.50 7.72 -11.68
C LYS A 147 -2.86 6.86 -12.88
N TYR A 148 -1.89 6.20 -13.52
CA TYR A 148 -2.17 5.40 -14.73
C TYR A 148 -3.05 4.18 -14.42
N SER A 149 -3.21 3.80 -13.15
CA SER A 149 -4.17 2.77 -12.75
C SER A 149 -5.61 3.32 -12.66
N MET A 150 -5.84 4.60 -12.97
CA MET A 150 -7.16 5.25 -12.88
C MET A 150 -7.58 5.85 -14.22
N ASN A 151 -8.88 5.88 -14.49
CA ASN A 151 -9.40 6.73 -15.56
C ASN A 151 -9.29 8.20 -15.17
N TYR A 152 -9.37 9.10 -16.15
CA TYR A 152 -9.18 10.53 -15.93
C TYR A 152 -10.11 11.15 -14.86
N ASN A 153 -11.37 10.70 -14.79
CA ASN A 153 -12.38 11.23 -13.86
C ASN A 153 -12.40 10.52 -12.49
N ASP A 154 -11.80 9.34 -12.40
CA ASP A 154 -11.83 8.46 -11.23
C ASP A 154 -11.26 9.12 -9.95
N PRO A 155 -10.15 9.88 -10.01
CA PRO A 155 -9.65 10.62 -8.86
C PRO A 155 -10.63 11.66 -8.33
N VAL A 156 -11.35 12.35 -9.21
CA VAL A 156 -12.31 13.41 -8.84
C VAL A 156 -13.44 12.80 -8.02
N ASP A 157 -14.04 11.71 -8.51
CA ASP A 157 -15.13 11.02 -7.82
C ASP A 157 -14.68 10.40 -6.50
N PHE A 158 -13.47 9.85 -6.45
CA PHE A 158 -12.92 9.34 -5.20
C PHE A 158 -12.74 10.45 -4.16
N ILE A 159 -12.09 11.56 -4.54
CA ILE A 159 -11.88 12.69 -3.63
C ILE A 159 -13.25 13.22 -3.19
N ASN A 160 -14.21 13.34 -4.10
CA ASN A 160 -15.58 13.73 -3.81
C ASN A 160 -16.23 12.88 -2.69
N ASN A 161 -16.16 11.56 -2.80
CA ASN A 161 -16.72 10.64 -1.80
C ASN A 161 -15.95 10.68 -0.48
N TRP A 162 -14.62 10.82 -0.54
CA TRP A 162 -13.80 10.97 0.66
C TRP A 162 -14.15 12.27 1.41
N LEU A 163 -14.30 13.39 0.72
CA LEU A 163 -14.75 14.67 1.29
C LEU A 163 -16.16 14.60 1.86
N ALA A 164 -17.06 13.84 1.23
CA ALA A 164 -18.40 13.56 1.77
C ALA A 164 -18.37 12.76 3.08
N GLY A 165 -17.23 12.18 3.47
CA GLY A 165 -17.07 11.44 4.72
C GLY A 165 -17.46 9.98 4.61
N GLU A 166 -17.69 9.48 3.39
CA GLU A 166 -18.11 8.10 3.14
C GLU A 166 -17.05 7.09 3.55
N HIS A 167 -15.78 7.50 3.52
CA HIS A 167 -14.66 6.68 3.95
C HIS A 167 -14.34 6.92 5.44
N LYS A 168 -14.72 6.00 6.33
CA LYS A 168 -14.60 6.21 7.80
C LYS A 168 -13.18 6.05 8.35
N SER A 169 -12.37 5.16 7.78
CA SER A 169 -11.04 4.83 8.30
C SER A 169 -9.88 5.60 7.65
N LEU A 170 -10.09 6.18 6.46
CA LEU A 170 -9.02 6.77 5.65
C LEU A 170 -8.68 8.16 6.16
N LYS A 171 -7.42 8.29 6.57
CA LYS A 171 -6.79 9.53 7.03
C LYS A 171 -6.04 10.20 5.89
N THR A 172 -5.31 9.44 5.08
CA THR A 172 -4.50 9.99 3.99
C THR A 172 -4.71 9.27 2.66
N PHE A 173 -4.75 10.05 1.57
CA PHE A 173 -4.79 9.56 0.20
C PHE A 173 -3.70 10.25 -0.63
N THR A 174 -2.83 9.47 -1.26
CA THR A 174 -1.76 9.97 -2.12
C THR A 174 -1.92 9.46 -3.53
N LEU A 175 -1.82 10.37 -4.50
CA LEU A 175 -1.91 10.08 -5.92
C LEU A 175 -0.63 10.54 -6.62
N HIS A 176 0.09 9.60 -7.20
CA HIS A 176 1.37 9.83 -7.90
C HIS A 176 1.22 9.69 -9.42
N ASP A 177 1.99 10.44 -10.20
CA ASP A 177 2.09 10.27 -11.66
C ASP A 177 3.13 9.21 -12.02
N VAL A 178 3.33 8.93 -13.31
CA VAL A 178 4.26 7.89 -13.84
C VAL A 178 5.68 8.01 -13.27
N ASP A 179 6.16 9.22 -13.02
CA ASP A 179 7.50 9.50 -12.45
C ASP A 179 7.50 9.68 -10.92
N GLU A 180 6.47 9.21 -10.21
CA GLU A 180 6.18 9.54 -8.80
C GLU A 180 5.97 11.06 -8.55
N LYS A 181 5.89 11.84 -9.64
CA LYS A 181 5.60 13.28 -9.62
C LYS A 181 4.18 13.54 -9.17
N TRP A 182 3.92 14.77 -8.72
CA TRP A 182 2.61 15.19 -8.24
C TRP A 182 1.57 15.22 -9.36
N VAL A 183 0.36 14.71 -9.07
CA VAL A 183 -0.77 14.67 -10.02
C VAL A 183 -1.70 15.85 -9.80
N THR A 184 -2.03 16.57 -10.87
CA THR A 184 -3.04 17.64 -10.80
C THR A 184 -4.45 17.07 -10.98
N VAL A 185 -5.36 17.40 -10.05
CA VAL A 185 -6.79 17.07 -10.11
C VAL A 185 -7.59 18.35 -9.89
N LEU A 186 -8.55 18.64 -10.78
CA LEU A 186 -9.40 19.83 -10.70
C LEU A 186 -10.71 19.49 -9.99
N LEU A 187 -11.05 20.24 -8.94
CA LEU A 187 -12.35 20.15 -8.27
C LEU A 187 -13.15 21.43 -8.43
N LYS A 188 -14.47 21.27 -8.59
CA LYS A 188 -15.42 22.38 -8.49
C LYS A 188 -15.81 22.58 -7.03
N LEU A 189 -15.56 23.78 -6.51
CA LEU A 189 -15.88 24.19 -5.14
C LEU A 189 -16.62 25.53 -5.18
N ASP A 190 -17.54 25.74 -4.25
CA ASP A 190 -18.24 27.02 -4.09
C ASP A 190 -17.45 27.93 -3.15
N GLU A 191 -17.47 29.24 -3.38
CA GLU A 191 -16.84 30.21 -2.47
C GLU A 191 -17.49 30.20 -1.08
N CYS A 192 -16.70 30.40 -0.02
CA CYS A 192 -17.21 30.56 1.34
C CYS A 192 -17.16 32.03 1.77
N ASP A 193 -18.20 32.47 2.46
CA ASP A 193 -18.28 33.82 3.03
C ASP A 193 -17.29 34.06 4.18
N GLU A 194 -16.63 33.01 4.68
CA GLU A 194 -15.67 33.05 5.79
C GLU A 194 -14.25 33.50 5.38
N GLY A 195 -14.05 33.84 4.10
CA GLY A 195 -12.84 34.50 3.62
C GLY A 195 -12.23 33.89 2.36
N PRO A 196 -11.20 34.53 1.78
CA PRO A 196 -10.64 34.20 0.46
C PRO A 196 -9.91 32.85 0.38
N LYS A 197 -9.83 32.12 1.50
CA LYS A 197 -9.19 30.79 1.61
C LYS A 197 -10.14 29.73 2.15
N CYS A 198 -11.45 30.00 2.10
CA CYS A 198 -12.47 29.08 2.56
C CYS A 198 -13.39 28.76 1.38
N TYR A 199 -13.74 27.49 1.22
CA TYR A 199 -14.67 27.02 0.21
C TYR A 199 -15.73 26.12 0.84
N LYS A 200 -16.91 26.10 0.23
CA LYS A 200 -18.05 25.29 0.67
C LYS A 200 -18.27 24.10 -0.25
N ARG A 201 -18.78 23.02 0.35
CA ARG A 201 -19.39 21.90 -0.35
C ARG A 201 -20.52 21.33 0.50
N GLY A 202 -21.76 21.64 0.12
CA GLY A 202 -22.91 21.39 0.98
C GLY A 202 -22.74 22.13 2.31
N SER A 203 -22.81 21.42 3.43
CA SER A 203 -22.62 21.97 4.78
C SER A 203 -21.17 21.95 5.30
N LYS A 204 -20.21 21.47 4.50
CA LYS A 204 -18.81 21.35 4.92
C LYS A 204 -17.99 22.54 4.46
N ILE A 205 -17.11 23.00 5.35
CA ILE A 205 -16.16 24.07 5.12
C ILE A 205 -14.78 23.46 4.90
N ILE A 206 -14.11 23.95 3.87
CA ILE A 206 -12.78 23.54 3.45
C ILE A 206 -11.87 24.76 3.60
N GLU A 207 -10.92 24.69 4.53
CA GLU A 207 -9.99 25.78 4.81
C GLU A 207 -8.62 25.51 4.17
N PHE A 208 -8.04 26.51 3.53
CA PHE A 208 -6.74 26.45 2.91
C PHE A 208 -5.71 27.22 3.75
N ASN A 209 -4.73 26.53 4.30
CA ASN A 209 -3.48 27.14 4.75
C ASN A 209 -2.42 26.97 3.64
N SER A 210 -1.32 27.74 3.72
CA SER A 210 -0.33 28.02 2.65
C SER A 210 0.18 26.83 1.82
N SER A 211 -0.05 25.59 2.24
CA SER A 211 0.15 24.40 1.43
C SER A 211 -0.70 23.19 1.89
N ARG A 212 -1.68 23.35 2.79
CA ARG A 212 -2.53 22.25 3.30
C ARG A 212 -3.99 22.66 3.36
N ILE A 213 -4.87 21.70 3.05
CA ILE A 213 -6.30 21.79 3.29
C ILE A 213 -6.58 21.11 4.63
N VAL A 214 -7.30 21.80 5.51
CA VAL A 214 -7.87 21.22 6.72
C VAL A 214 -9.39 21.21 6.55
N PHE A 215 -9.99 20.04 6.67
CA PHE A 215 -11.43 19.89 6.66
C PHE A 215 -11.97 20.09 8.08
N SER A 216 -13.20 20.60 8.21
CA SER A 216 -13.85 20.80 9.52
C SER A 216 -13.98 19.53 10.38
N ASN A 217 -13.80 18.35 9.78
CA ASN A 217 -13.77 17.05 10.47
C ASN A 217 -12.36 16.57 10.88
N GLY A 218 -11.34 17.44 10.78
CA GLY A 218 -9.95 17.15 11.16
C GLY A 218 -9.13 16.35 10.14
N ARG A 219 -9.68 16.05 8.96
CA ARG A 219 -8.91 15.45 7.85
C ARG A 219 -7.99 16.48 7.24
N MET A 220 -6.88 16.03 6.66
CA MET A 220 -5.89 16.90 6.04
C MET A 220 -5.59 16.47 4.61
N ALA A 221 -5.29 17.44 3.76
CA ALA A 221 -4.63 17.28 2.47
C ALA A 221 -3.59 18.40 2.28
N THR A 222 -2.78 18.32 1.25
CA THR A 222 -1.66 19.17 0.87
C THR A 222 -1.91 19.62 -0.56
N VAL A 223 -1.56 20.86 -0.89
CA VAL A 223 -2.00 21.54 -2.10
C VAL A 223 -0.80 22.13 -2.84
N ASN A 224 -0.73 21.97 -4.16
CA ASN A 224 0.32 22.54 -5.02
C ASN A 224 -0.25 23.53 -6.04
N PHE A 225 0.26 24.77 -6.05
CA PHE A 225 -0.31 25.90 -6.81
C PHE A 225 0.04 25.90 -8.30
N THR A 226 -0.93 26.26 -9.15
CA THR A 226 -0.73 26.57 -10.58
C THR A 226 -1.40 27.89 -10.95
N ASP A 227 -0.87 28.55 -11.99
CA ASP A 227 -1.20 29.93 -12.38
C ASP A 227 -2.63 30.11 -12.94
N THR A 228 -3.37 29.03 -13.20
CA THR A 228 -4.70 29.07 -13.82
C THR A 228 -5.86 28.96 -12.83
N GLY A 229 -5.60 28.95 -11.51
CA GLY A 229 -6.63 28.89 -10.48
C GLY A 229 -7.02 27.46 -10.07
N VAL A 230 -6.52 27.10 -8.88
CA VAL A 230 -6.91 26.04 -7.92
C VAL A 230 -7.02 24.57 -8.40
N LEU A 231 -6.49 23.55 -7.72
CA LEU A 231 -5.20 23.26 -7.05
C LEU A 231 -5.25 21.81 -6.50
N ILE A 232 -4.09 21.16 -6.45
CA ILE A 232 -3.82 19.71 -6.32
C ILE A 232 -4.17 19.07 -4.96
N PHE A 233 -4.49 17.77 -4.94
CA PHE A 233 -4.56 16.92 -3.73
C PHE A 233 -3.27 16.13 -3.53
N VAL A 234 -2.63 16.32 -2.39
CA VAL A 234 -1.61 15.47 -1.78
C VAL A 234 -2.10 15.16 -0.37
N VAL A 235 -1.79 14.02 0.25
CA VAL A 235 -1.94 13.91 1.70
C VAL A 235 -0.67 13.30 2.25
N CYS A 236 0.26 14.16 2.67
CA CYS A 236 1.47 13.76 3.37
C CYS A 236 1.28 13.91 4.89
N ASP A 237 1.90 13.00 5.64
CA ASP A 237 2.38 13.29 7.00
C ASP A 237 3.55 14.29 6.91
#